data_AF-A0AAV2GWN8-F1
#
_entry.id   AF-A0AAV2GWN8-F1
#
_cell.length_a   1.000
_cell.length_b   1.000
_cell.length_c   1.000
_cell.angle_alpha   90.00
_cell.angle_beta   90.00
_cell.angle_gamma   90.00
#
_symmetry.space_group_name_H-M   'P 1'
#
loop_
_entity.id
_entity.type
_entity.pdbx_description
1 polymer ?
#
loop_
_entity_poly.entity_id
_entity_poly.type
_entity_poly.pdbx_seq_one_letter_code
_entity_poly.pdbx_strand_id
1 'polypeptide(L)'
;MSYRLYNFTATGNADPTISQSFLAQLQTLCPRNGNGLKKIPLDRDSHGNFDTSFFKNVKAGNGVLESDQRLWDDANTRRIVENYAGTIRGLFGFRFDFEFSKAMIKMSGVEVKTGKDGEIRKVCSRVN
;
A
#
# COMPACT_ATOMS: atom_id res chain seq x y z
N MET A 1 -3.00 -8.75 9.17
CA MET A 1 -4.16 -7.87 9.43
C MET A 1 -4.82 -8.13 10.78
N SER A 2 -5.32 -9.34 11.08
CA SER A 2 -6.02 -9.62 12.36
C SER A 2 -5.25 -9.17 13.61
N TYR A 3 -3.93 -9.38 13.67
CA TYR A 3 -3.10 -8.89 14.79
C TYR A 3 -3.19 -7.36 14.96
N ARG A 4 -3.16 -6.57 13.88
CA ARG A 4 -3.30 -5.10 13.94
C ARG A 4 -4.65 -4.66 14.50
N LEU A 5 -5.70 -5.43 14.28
CA LEU A 5 -7.06 -5.05 14.69
C LEU A 5 -7.38 -5.42 16.14
N TYR A 6 -6.60 -6.35 16.72
CA TYR A 6 -7.00 -7.02 17.96
C TYR A 6 -5.88 -7.27 18.96
N ASN A 7 -4.64 -7.50 18.54
CA ASN A 7 -3.53 -7.95 19.39
C ASN A 7 -2.18 -7.36 18.88
N PHE A 8 -2.14 -6.05 18.68
CA PHE A 8 -0.95 -5.34 18.18
C PHE A 8 0.05 -5.05 19.30
N THR A 9 -0.44 -4.59 20.45
CA THR A 9 0.38 -4.33 21.64
C THR A 9 0.48 -5.57 22.52
N ALA A 10 1.47 -5.60 23.42
CA ALA A 10 1.62 -6.64 24.42
C ALA A 10 0.39 -6.80 25.34
N THR A 11 -0.42 -5.75 25.47
CA THR A 11 -1.67 -5.73 26.25
C THR A 11 -2.90 -6.18 25.46
N GLY A 12 -2.76 -6.57 24.18
CA GLY A 12 -3.87 -7.03 23.37
C GLY A 12 -4.76 -5.91 22.80
N ASN A 13 -4.19 -4.72 22.53
CA ASN A 13 -4.93 -3.62 21.90
C ASN A 13 -4.73 -3.61 20.39
N ALA A 14 -5.63 -2.94 19.67
CA ALA A 14 -5.46 -2.63 18.26
C ALA A 14 -4.26 -1.68 18.03
N ASP A 15 -3.77 -1.65 16.79
CA ASP A 15 -2.73 -0.75 16.33
C ASP A 15 -3.19 0.71 16.48
N PRO A 16 -2.50 1.52 17.31
CA PRO A 16 -2.92 2.89 17.60
C PRO A 16 -2.77 3.84 16.40
N THR A 17 -2.09 3.41 15.33
CA THR A 17 -1.94 4.20 14.10
C THR A 17 -3.16 4.11 13.18
N ILE A 18 -4.09 3.18 13.45
CA ILE A 18 -5.35 3.04 12.72
C ILE A 18 -6.37 4.04 13.27
N SER A 19 -7.01 4.81 12.40
CA SER A 19 -8.07 5.72 12.81
C SER A 19 -9.24 4.94 13.43
N GLN A 20 -9.85 5.48 14.49
CA GLN A 20 -10.88 4.75 15.24
C GLN A 20 -12.09 4.39 14.35
N SER A 21 -12.48 5.28 13.43
CA SER A 21 -13.59 5.05 12.51
C SER A 21 -13.26 3.96 11.48
N PHE A 22 -12.01 3.87 11.04
CA PHE A 22 -11.56 2.82 10.12
C PHE A 22 -11.34 1.49 10.84
N LEU A 23 -10.84 1.50 12.07
CA LEU A 23 -10.71 0.31 12.90
C LEU A 23 -12.06 -0.40 13.07
N ALA A 24 -13.13 0.35 13.40
CA ALA A 24 -14.47 -0.22 13.52
C ALA A 24 -14.99 -0.85 12.21
N GLN A 25 -14.73 -0.20 11.06
CA GLN A 25 -15.05 -0.76 9.74
C GLN A 25 -14.25 -2.04 9.46
N LEU A 26 -12.94 -2.03 9.71
CA LEU A 26 -12.07 -3.17 9.50
C LEU A 26 -12.45 -4.35 10.42
N GLN A 27 -12.84 -4.11 11.67
CA GLN A 27 -13.30 -5.17 12.57
C GLN A 27 -14.63 -5.79 12.12
N THR A 28 -15.53 -5.00 11.51
CA THR A 28 -16.76 -5.50 10.90
C THR A 28 -16.45 -6.35 9.66
N LEU A 29 -15.51 -5.91 8.83
CA LEU A 29 -15.10 -6.66 7.64
C LEU A 29 -14.29 -7.91 7.99
N CYS A 30 -13.46 -7.83 9.03
CA CYS A 30 -12.50 -8.84 9.48
C CYS A 30 -12.71 -9.13 10.98
N PRO A 31 -13.79 -9.86 11.34
CA PRO A 31 -14.06 -10.22 12.73
C PRO A 31 -12.96 -11.14 13.29
N ARG A 32 -12.76 -11.13 14.62
CA ARG A 32 -11.65 -11.82 15.31
C ARG A 32 -11.51 -13.31 14.93
N ASN A 33 -12.63 -14.02 14.79
CA ASN A 33 -12.70 -15.43 14.37
C ASN A 33 -13.31 -15.57 12.96
N GLY A 34 -13.11 -14.57 12.11
CA GLY A 34 -13.63 -14.52 10.75
C GLY A 34 -12.82 -15.33 9.74
N ASN A 35 -13.29 -15.34 8.50
CA ASN A 35 -12.57 -15.93 7.39
C ASN A 35 -11.32 -15.11 7.03
N GLY A 36 -10.13 -15.64 7.33
CA GLY A 36 -8.84 -15.02 7.02
C GLY A 36 -8.53 -14.86 5.52
N LEU A 37 -9.28 -15.52 4.64
CA LEU A 37 -9.17 -15.40 3.19
C LEU A 37 -10.04 -14.29 2.59
N LYS A 38 -10.88 -13.64 3.41
CA LYS A 38 -11.74 -12.55 2.94
C LYS A 38 -10.87 -11.39 2.46
N LYS A 39 -11.09 -10.98 1.21
CA LYS A 39 -10.39 -9.85 0.60
C LYS A 39 -11.08 -8.55 0.97
N ILE A 40 -10.28 -7.57 1.32
CA ILE A 40 -10.71 -6.17 1.45
C ILE A 40 -9.85 -5.33 0.52
N PRO A 41 -10.38 -4.22 0.02
CA PRO A 41 -9.57 -3.30 -0.77
C PRO A 41 -8.47 -2.67 0.07
N LEU A 42 -7.31 -2.41 -0.57
CA LEU A 42 -6.19 -1.70 0.05
C LEU A 42 -6.41 -0.18 0.11
N ASP A 43 -7.20 0.36 -0.82
CA ASP A 43 -7.49 1.78 -0.93
C ASP A 43 -8.99 2.04 -0.90
N ARG A 44 -9.53 2.32 0.28
CA ARG A 44 -10.98 2.34 0.57
C ARG A 44 -11.80 3.38 -0.21
N ASP A 45 -11.16 4.40 -0.76
CA ASP A 45 -11.85 5.51 -1.43
C ASP A 45 -11.85 5.36 -2.95
N SER A 46 -10.90 4.60 -3.52
CA SER A 46 -10.72 4.44 -4.97
C SER A 46 -10.30 3.03 -5.38
N HIS A 47 -11.00 2.01 -4.87
CA HIS A 47 -10.70 0.57 -5.03
C HIS A 47 -10.24 0.10 -6.42
N GLY A 48 -10.77 0.70 -7.49
CA GLY A 48 -10.54 0.29 -8.88
C GLY A 48 -9.67 1.25 -9.69
N ASN A 49 -9.19 2.35 -9.11
CA ASN A 49 -8.42 3.35 -9.83
C ASN A 49 -6.99 3.43 -9.31
N PHE A 50 -6.07 3.78 -10.19
CA PHE A 50 -4.71 4.12 -9.82
C PHE A 50 -4.62 5.63 -9.63
N ASP A 51 -4.64 6.08 -8.39
CA ASP A 51 -4.61 7.50 -8.06
C ASP A 51 -3.95 7.78 -6.69
N THR A 52 -4.06 9.03 -6.22
CA THR A 52 -3.41 9.49 -4.98
C THR A 52 -4.21 9.26 -3.70
N SER A 53 -5.39 8.64 -3.78
CA SER A 53 -6.23 8.37 -2.60
C SER A 53 -5.59 7.40 -1.62
N PHE A 54 -4.73 6.49 -2.08
CA PHE A 54 -3.84 5.71 -1.23
C PHE A 54 -3.07 6.58 -0.20
N PHE A 55 -2.44 7.67 -0.65
CA PHE A 55 -1.65 8.55 0.23
C PHE A 55 -2.55 9.35 1.18
N LYS A 56 -3.76 9.72 0.74
CA LYS A 56 -4.76 10.37 1.59
C LYS A 56 -5.22 9.41 2.70
N ASN A 57 -5.41 8.14 2.36
CA ASN A 57 -5.76 7.10 3.31
C ASN A 57 -4.65 6.86 4.33
N VAL A 58 -3.40 6.73 3.90
CA VAL A 58 -2.24 6.63 4.81
C VAL A 58 -2.17 7.84 5.75
N LYS A 59 -2.29 9.06 5.22
CA LYS A 59 -2.30 10.30 6.03
C LYS A 59 -3.44 10.31 7.07
N ALA A 60 -4.60 9.74 6.74
CA ALA A 60 -5.77 9.71 7.61
C ALA A 60 -5.77 8.57 8.64
N GLY A 61 -4.71 7.76 8.72
CA GLY A 61 -4.70 6.56 9.56
C GLY A 61 -5.56 5.43 9.00
N ASN A 62 -5.84 5.45 7.69
CA ASN A 62 -6.69 4.49 7.00
C ASN A 62 -5.87 3.50 6.15
N GLY A 63 -4.58 3.34 6.43
CA GLY A 63 -3.74 2.33 5.77
C GLY A 63 -4.11 0.91 6.20
N VAL A 64 -4.41 0.04 5.23
CA VAL A 64 -4.82 -1.35 5.48
C VAL A 64 -3.66 -2.19 5.99
N LEU A 65 -2.47 -2.07 5.41
CA LEU A 65 -1.28 -2.79 5.87
C LEU A 65 -0.49 -1.93 6.87
N GLU A 66 0.20 -2.60 7.80
CA GLU A 66 1.11 -1.90 8.73
C GLU A 66 2.21 -1.18 7.95
N SER A 67 2.77 -1.83 6.93
CA SER A 67 3.79 -1.27 6.05
C SER A 67 3.36 0.05 5.41
N ASP A 68 2.08 0.17 5.05
CA ASP A 68 1.55 1.38 4.43
C ASP A 68 1.47 2.51 5.45
N GLN A 69 0.95 2.21 6.65
CA GLN A 69 0.81 3.21 7.71
C GLN A 69 2.17 3.71 8.21
N ARG A 70 3.21 2.86 8.15
CA ARG A 70 4.61 3.25 8.49
C ARG A 70 5.20 4.30 7.55
N LEU A 71 4.66 4.49 6.35
CA LEU A 71 5.05 5.61 5.48
C LEU A 71 4.68 6.98 6.08
N TRP A 72 3.73 7.02 7.02
CA TRP A 72 3.38 8.23 7.74
C TRP A 72 4.24 8.43 9.00
N ASP A 73 4.75 7.37 9.60
CA ASP A 73 5.44 7.43 10.90
C ASP A 73 6.87 7.96 10.79
N ASP A 74 7.57 7.66 9.69
CA ASP A 74 8.92 8.18 9.42
C ASP A 74 8.88 9.59 8.80
N ALA A 75 9.73 10.50 9.27
CA ALA A 75 9.72 11.90 8.86
C ALA A 75 10.08 12.09 7.38
N ASN A 76 10.96 11.25 6.82
CA ASN A 76 11.38 11.38 5.42
C ASN A 76 10.28 10.92 4.48
N THR A 77 9.65 9.78 4.79
CA THR A 77 8.56 9.23 3.99
C THR A 77 7.26 10.02 4.18
N ARG A 78 6.99 10.56 5.38
CA ARG A 78 5.83 11.43 5.64
C ARG A 78 5.77 12.60 4.67
N ARG A 79 6.89 13.29 4.44
CA ARG A 79 6.96 14.40 3.48
C ARG A 79 6.58 13.97 2.07
N ILE A 80 6.93 12.75 1.66
CA ILE A 80 6.56 12.19 0.36
C ILE A 80 5.05 11.92 0.33
N VAL A 81 4.50 11.30 1.39
CA VAL A 81 3.05 11.08 1.52
C VAL A 81 2.29 12.40 1.45
N GLU A 82 2.74 13.45 2.15
CA GLU A 82 2.12 14.78 2.09
C GLU A 82 2.15 15.40 0.69
N ASN A 83 3.27 15.25 -0.02
CA ASN A 83 3.41 15.72 -1.39
C ASN A 83 2.45 15.02 -2.36
N TYR A 84 2.11 13.75 -2.14
CA TYR A 84 1.17 13.04 -3.01
C TYR A 84 -0.29 13.16 -2.54
N ALA A 85 -0.53 13.23 -1.23
CA ALA A 85 -1.84 13.36 -0.62
C ALA A 85 -2.46 14.77 -0.71
N GLY A 86 -1.76 15.73 -1.33
CA GLY A 86 -2.18 17.13 -1.38
C GLY A 86 -3.52 17.37 -2.08
N THR A 87 -4.16 18.49 -1.74
CA THR A 87 -5.52 18.85 -2.18
C THR A 87 -5.59 19.67 -3.46
N ILE A 88 -4.44 20.17 -3.96
CA ILE A 88 -4.39 20.87 -5.25
C ILE A 88 -4.64 19.84 -6.35
N ARG A 89 -5.91 19.78 -6.78
CA ARG A 89 -6.42 18.85 -7.77
C ARG A 89 -5.58 18.95 -9.05
N GLY A 90 -5.15 17.80 -9.57
CA GLY A 90 -4.33 17.70 -10.79
C GLY A 90 -2.82 17.82 -10.56
N LEU A 91 -2.34 18.80 -9.78
CA LEU A 91 -0.90 19.04 -9.61
C LEU A 91 -0.17 17.89 -8.88
N PHE A 92 -0.74 17.44 -7.76
CA PHE A 92 -0.12 16.37 -6.96
C PHE A 92 -0.30 14.98 -7.58
N GLY A 93 -1.42 14.76 -8.29
CA GLY A 93 -1.62 13.56 -9.12
C GLY A 93 -0.56 13.46 -10.20
N PHE A 94 -0.36 14.53 -10.97
CA PHE A 94 0.70 14.58 -12.00
C PHE A 94 2.09 14.30 -11.42
N ARG A 95 2.41 14.87 -10.25
CA ARG A 95 3.69 14.61 -9.57
C ARG A 95 3.85 13.14 -9.19
N PHE A 96 2.81 12.52 -8.65
CA PHE A 96 2.82 11.10 -8.31
C PHE A 96 3.02 10.26 -9.57
N ASP A 97 2.23 10.48 -10.62
CA ASP A 97 2.32 9.70 -11.86
C ASP A 97 3.73 9.80 -12.49
N PHE A 98 4.30 11.00 -12.49
CA PHE A 98 5.65 11.25 -12.99
C PHE A 98 6.72 10.50 -12.18
N GLU A 99 6.72 10.63 -10.85
CA GLU A 99 7.73 9.98 -10.01
C GLU A 99 7.52 8.46 -9.93
N PHE A 100 6.27 7.99 -9.97
CA PHE A 100 5.94 6.56 -10.03
C PHE A 100 6.49 5.94 -11.32
N SER A 101 6.33 6.60 -12.46
CA SER A 101 6.89 6.12 -13.74
C SER A 101 8.41 5.96 -13.67
N LYS A 102 9.13 6.92 -13.08
CA LYS A 102 10.57 6.84 -12.86
C LYS A 102 10.96 5.70 -11.94
N ALA A 103 10.22 5.50 -10.85
CA ALA A 103 10.46 4.40 -9.92
C ALA A 103 10.30 3.04 -10.61
N MET A 104 9.28 2.88 -11.45
CA MET A 104 9.04 1.66 -12.21
C MET A 104 10.11 1.39 -13.27
N ILE A 105 10.60 2.43 -13.97
CA ILE A 105 11.73 2.31 -14.89
C ILE A 105 12.99 1.88 -14.14
N LYS A 106 13.27 2.50 -12.99
CA LYS A 106 14.43 2.12 -12.15
C LYS A 106 14.30 0.66 -11.66
N MET A 107 13.12 0.24 -11.24
CA MET A 107 12.85 -1.13 -10.82
C MET A 107 13.04 -2.14 -11.96
N SER A 108 12.65 -1.78 -13.20
CA SER A 108 12.84 -2.66 -14.37
C SER A 108 14.29 -2.91 -14.75
N GLY A 109 15.24 -2.13 -14.20
CA GLY A 109 16.67 -2.31 -14.42
C GLY A 109 17.37 -3.26 -13.45
N VAL A 110 16.66 -3.82 -12.46
CA VAL A 110 17.27 -4.72 -11.46
C VAL A 110 17.59 -6.08 -12.11
N GLU A 111 18.87 -6.47 -12.09
CA GLU A 111 19.37 -7.81 -12.47
C GLU A 111 18.87 -8.32 -13.84
N VAL A 112 18.74 -7.42 -14.82
CA VAL A 112 18.27 -7.76 -16.16
C VAL A 112 19.27 -8.66 -16.87
N LYS A 113 18.77 -9.78 -17.42
CA LYS A 113 19.54 -10.67 -18.30
C LYS A 113 19.59 -10.09 -19.71
N THR A 114 20.79 -9.98 -20.28
CA THR A 114 21.01 -9.38 -21.61
C THR A 114 21.93 -10.24 -22.47
N GLY A 115 21.99 -9.97 -23.77
CA GLY A 115 22.87 -10.70 -24.69
C GLY A 115 22.54 -12.19 -24.74
N LYS A 116 23.47 -13.03 -24.27
CA LYS A 116 23.33 -14.50 -24.26
C LYS A 116 22.91 -15.05 -22.88
N ASP A 117 22.67 -14.17 -21.90
CA ASP A 117 22.28 -14.60 -20.56
C ASP A 117 20.80 -15.00 -20.52
N GLY A 118 20.53 -16.25 -20.14
CA GLY A 118 19.16 -16.78 -20.06
C GLY A 118 18.61 -17.28 -21.40
N GLU A 119 17.29 -17.20 -21.56
CA GLU A 119 16.58 -17.72 -22.73
C GLU A 119 15.28 -16.94 -22.98
N ILE A 120 14.79 -16.98 -24.23
CA ILE A 120 13.44 -16.53 -24.55
C ILE A 120 12.49 -17.72 -24.34
N ARG A 121 11.71 -17.70 -23.27
CA ARG A 121 10.78 -18.79 -22.94
C ARG A 121 9.62 -18.84 -23.92
N LYS A 122 9.32 -20.05 -24.40
CA LYS A 122 8.10 -20.32 -25.19
C LYS A 122 6.86 -20.46 -24.30
N VAL A 123 7.06 -20.95 -23.07
CA VAL A 123 6.01 -21.11 -22.07
C VAL A 123 6.56 -20.63 -20.73
N CYS A 124 5.96 -19.57 -20.16
CA CYS A 124 6.52 -18.91 -18.97
C CYS A 124 6.69 -19.81 -17.74
N SER A 125 5.85 -20.86 -17.63
CA SER A 125 5.79 -21.77 -16.49
C SER A 125 6.85 -22.88 -16.50
N ARG A 126 7.68 -22.99 -17.54
CA ARG A 126 8.75 -24.00 -17.64
C ARG A 126 10.00 -23.44 -18.31
N VAL A 127 11.13 -24.06 -18.01
CA VAL A 127 12.37 -23.86 -18.79
C VAL A 127 12.15 -24.52 -20.17
N ASN A 128 12.76 -23.96 -21.22
CA ASN A 128 12.65 -24.55 -22.56
C ASN A 128 13.31 -25.93 -22.64
#